data_AF-A0A1F2RY89-F1
#
_entry.id   AF-A0A1F2RY89-F1
#
_cell.length_a   1.000
_cell.length_b   1.000
_cell.length_c   1.000
_cell.angle_alpha   90.00
_cell.angle_beta   90.00
_cell.angle_gamma   90.00
#
_symmetry.space_group_name_H-M   'P 1'
#
loop_
_entity.id
_entity.type
_entity.pdbx_description
1 polymer ?
#
loop_
_entity_poly.entity_id
_entity_poly.type
_entity_poly.pdbx_seq_one_letter_code
_entity_poly.pdbx_strand_id
1 'polypeptide(L)'
;MRLWFLGVDDYRKLEEKLSSNEQVYVAQMTRAVGEMFRVLKPDKFAVLVLGDYRRNGHSRDSATTIERIVLENYSTYGSVTKLLEDEVPDARRSRRRTRTTKLETILLIRKKA
;
A
#
# COMPACT_ATOMS: atom_id res chain seq x y z
N MET A 1 4.82 4.84 8.69
CA MET A 1 4.84 3.45 8.17
C MET A 1 6.28 2.98 8.19
N ARG A 2 6.54 1.71 8.52
CA ARG A 2 7.86 1.09 8.30
C ARG A 2 7.74 0.19 7.07
N LEU A 3 8.51 0.45 6.03
CA LEU A 3 8.58 -0.46 4.88
C LEU A 3 9.62 -1.54 5.17
N TRP A 4 9.22 -2.80 5.01
CA TRP A 4 10.10 -3.96 5.07
C TRP A 4 10.30 -4.47 3.66
N PHE A 5 11.55 -4.62 3.25
CA PHE A 5 11.92 -5.13 1.94
C PHE A 5 12.57 -6.51 2.13
N LEU A 6 12.05 -7.52 1.44
CA LEU A 6 12.69 -8.83 1.41
C LEU A 6 14.06 -8.71 0.74
N GLY A 7 15.11 -9.18 1.42
CA GLY A 7 16.50 -9.10 0.93
C GLY A 7 17.22 -7.77 1.19
N VAL A 8 16.68 -6.89 2.03
CA VAL A 8 17.38 -5.67 2.49
C VAL A 8 17.82 -5.84 3.94
N ASP A 9 19.13 -5.95 4.16
CA ASP A 9 19.72 -6.17 5.49
C ASP A 9 19.65 -4.93 6.39
N ASP A 10 19.73 -3.73 5.80
CA ASP A 10 19.68 -2.46 6.54
C ASP A 10 18.59 -1.54 5.99
N TYR A 11 17.37 -1.74 6.49
CA TYR A 11 16.21 -0.95 6.13
C TYR A 11 16.29 0.53 6.57
N ARG A 12 17.16 0.87 7.53
CA ARG A 12 17.27 2.23 8.10
C ARG A 12 17.84 3.23 7.10
N LYS A 13 18.81 2.81 6.30
CA LYS A 13 19.36 3.60 5.18
C LYS A 13 18.29 3.96 4.13
N LEU A 14 17.27 3.12 4.00
CA LEU A 14 16.14 3.40 3.14
C LEU A 14 15.13 4.34 3.80
N GLU A 15 14.89 4.15 5.10
CA GLU A 15 13.99 4.99 5.90
C GLU A 15 14.44 6.46 5.91
N GLU A 16 15.74 6.74 5.99
CA GLU A 16 16.29 8.10 5.91
C GLU A 16 16.04 8.79 4.55
N LYS A 17 16.00 8.02 3.46
CA LYS A 17 15.74 8.53 2.11
C LYS A 17 14.25 8.72 1.82
N LEU A 18 13.40 8.00 2.53
CA LEU A 18 11.96 8.01 2.34
C LEU A 18 11.36 9.11 3.21
N SER A 19 11.30 10.34 2.67
CA SER A 19 10.64 11.42 3.39
C SER A 19 9.16 11.08 3.60
N SER A 20 8.68 11.24 4.84
CA SER A 20 7.28 11.04 5.20
C SER A 20 6.38 12.22 4.79
N ASN A 21 6.80 13.00 3.79
CA ASN A 21 6.02 14.14 3.32
C ASN A 21 4.79 13.61 2.56
N GLU A 22 3.61 13.89 3.09
CA GLU A 22 2.34 13.46 2.53
C GLU A 22 2.12 13.95 1.09
N GLN A 23 2.70 15.10 0.72
CA GLN A 23 2.64 15.67 -0.63
C GLN A 23 3.37 14.81 -1.66
N VAL A 24 4.34 14.00 -1.24
CA VAL A 24 5.17 13.19 -2.14
C VAL A 24 4.65 11.75 -2.26
N TYR A 25 3.82 11.31 -1.31
CA TYR A 25 3.33 9.93 -1.24
C TYR A 25 2.55 9.50 -2.48
N VAL A 26 1.62 10.33 -2.97
CA VAL A 26 0.80 9.95 -4.14
C VAL A 26 1.70 9.75 -5.37
N ALA A 27 2.61 10.69 -5.63
CA ALA A 27 3.55 10.57 -6.73
C ALA A 27 4.45 9.33 -6.63
N GLN A 28 4.92 9.01 -5.41
CA GLN A 28 5.71 7.80 -5.17
C GLN A 28 4.91 6.52 -5.39
N MET A 29 3.66 6.47 -4.91
CA MET A 29 2.77 5.32 -5.13
C MET A 29 2.41 5.15 -6.60
N THR A 30 2.17 6.26 -7.33
CA THR A 30 1.95 6.21 -8.78
C THR A 30 3.14 5.56 -9.49
N ARG A 31 4.36 5.98 -9.15
CA ARG A 31 5.57 5.36 -9.71
C ARG A 31 5.69 3.89 -9.34
N ALA A 32 5.39 3.53 -8.09
CA ALA A 32 5.44 2.13 -7.64
C ALA A 32 4.44 1.25 -8.40
N VAL A 33 3.21 1.73 -8.62
CA VAL A 33 2.20 1.02 -9.43
C VAL A 33 2.67 0.86 -10.88
N GLY A 34 3.27 1.89 -11.47
CA GLY A 34 3.87 1.79 -12.80
C GLY A 34 4.95 0.70 -12.90
N GLU A 35 5.83 0.62 -11.90
CA GLU A 35 6.84 -0.44 -11.84
C GLU A 35 6.22 -1.83 -11.68
N MET A 36 5.15 -1.98 -10.90
CA MET A 36 4.41 -3.25 -10.80
C MET A 36 3.87 -3.67 -12.16
N PHE A 37 3.23 -2.78 -12.92
CA PHE A 37 2.79 -3.09 -14.29
C PHE A 37 3.93 -3.43 -15.22
N ARG A 38 5.09 -2.78 -15.08
CA ARG A 38 6.28 -3.08 -15.89
C ARG A 38 6.77 -4.51 -15.65
N VAL A 39 6.83 -4.97 -14.39
CA VAL A 39 7.40 -6.29 -14.04
C VAL A 39 6.38 -7.43 -14.06
N LEU A 40 5.08 -7.14 -13.91
CA LEU A 40 4.03 -8.15 -13.97
C LEU A 40 3.97 -8.79 -15.36
N LYS A 41 3.86 -10.12 -15.37
CA LYS A 41 3.52 -10.87 -16.59
C LYS A 41 2.04 -10.61 -16.97
N PRO A 42 1.69 -10.69 -18.26
CA PRO A 42 0.29 -10.66 -18.71
C PRO A 42 -0.60 -11.60 -17.90
N ASP A 43 -1.81 -11.14 -17.56
CA ASP A 43 -2.82 -11.86 -16.77
C ASP A 43 -2.39 -12.30 -15.36
N LYS A 44 -1.27 -11.79 -14.84
CA LYS A 44 -0.84 -12.03 -13.46
C LYS A 44 -1.21 -10.88 -12.53
N PHE A 45 -1.13 -11.18 -11.24
CA PHE A 45 -1.58 -10.31 -10.16
C PHE A 45 -0.40 -9.81 -9.33
N ALA A 46 -0.44 -8.54 -8.94
CA ALA A 46 0.23 -8.05 -7.74
C ALA A 46 -0.77 -8.05 -6.58
N VAL A 47 -0.39 -8.65 -5.46
CA VAL A 47 -1.19 -8.70 -4.23
C VAL A 47 -0.57 -7.73 -3.23
N LEU A 48 -1.35 -6.76 -2.78
CA LEU A 48 -0.93 -5.74 -1.82
C LEU A 48 -1.72 -5.90 -0.52
N VAL A 49 -1.01 -5.99 0.60
CA VAL A 49 -1.59 -5.97 1.94
C VAL A 49 -1.32 -4.58 2.52
N LEU A 50 -2.38 -3.80 2.71
CA LEU A 50 -2.31 -2.38 3.02
C LEU A 50 -2.95 -2.12 4.38
N GLY A 51 -2.17 -1.56 5.31
CA GLY A 51 -2.69 -1.14 6.61
C GLY A 51 -3.06 0.33 6.63
N ASP A 52 -4.32 0.64 6.91
CA ASP A 52 -4.80 2.01 7.06
C ASP A 52 -4.45 2.56 8.44
N TYR A 53 -3.69 3.65 8.53
CA TYR A 53 -3.38 4.27 9.82
C TYR A 53 -4.25 5.49 10.11
N ARG A 54 -4.67 5.60 11.37
CA ARG A 54 -5.19 6.84 11.96
C ARG A 54 -4.14 7.41 12.90
N ARG A 55 -3.56 8.56 12.57
CA ARG A 55 -2.57 9.24 13.44
C ARG A 55 -2.92 10.73 13.52
N ASN A 56 -3.08 11.24 14.73
CA ASN A 56 -3.31 12.67 15.02
C ASN A 56 -4.48 13.29 14.21
N GLY A 57 -5.62 12.60 14.11
CA GLY A 57 -6.79 13.09 13.37
C GLY A 57 -6.76 12.86 11.86
N HIS A 58 -5.60 12.50 11.29
CA HIS A 58 -5.47 12.12 9.89
C HIS A 58 -5.69 10.61 9.72
N SER A 59 -6.62 10.25 8.84
CA SER A 59 -6.86 8.88 8.39
C SER A 59 -6.38 8.77 6.95
N ARG A 60 -5.58 7.76 6.64
CA ARG A 60 -5.16 7.50 5.26
C ARG A 60 -5.61 6.13 4.82
N ASP A 61 -6.56 6.12 3.89
CA ASP A 61 -6.98 4.92 3.18
C ASP A 61 -6.02 4.67 2.02
N SER A 62 -5.07 3.78 2.28
CA SER A 62 -4.01 3.49 1.30
C SER A 62 -4.54 2.66 0.14
N ALA A 63 -5.52 1.80 0.41
CA ALA A 63 -6.14 0.95 -0.61
C ALA A 63 -6.90 1.79 -1.63
N THR A 64 -7.76 2.69 -1.17
CA THR A 64 -8.53 3.61 -2.02
C THR A 64 -7.59 4.53 -2.81
N THR A 65 -6.48 4.96 -2.19
CA THR A 65 -5.48 5.78 -2.92
C THR A 65 -4.85 5.01 -4.08
N ILE A 66 -4.44 3.76 -3.87
CA ILE A 66 -3.83 2.93 -4.92
C ILE A 66 -4.85 2.52 -5.97
N GLU A 67 -6.07 2.17 -5.56
CA GLU A 67 -7.18 1.91 -6.48
C GLU A 67 -7.40 3.08 -7.44
N ARG A 68 -7.51 4.30 -6.90
CA ARG A 68 -7.66 5.51 -7.72
C ARG A 68 -6.50 5.68 -8.69
N ILE A 69 -5.25 5.50 -8.24
CA ILE A 69 -4.07 5.57 -9.11
C ILE A 69 -4.18 4.60 -10.30
N VAL A 70 -4.58 3.35 -10.04
CA VAL A 70 -4.75 2.33 -11.08
C VAL A 70 -5.86 2.73 -12.06
N LEU A 71 -7.01 3.17 -11.55
CA LEU A 71 -8.16 3.54 -12.38
C LEU A 71 -7.88 4.77 -13.27
N GLU A 72 -7.23 5.79 -12.71
CA GLU A 72 -6.97 7.05 -13.43
C GLU A 72 -5.82 6.94 -14.43
N ASN A 73 -4.77 6.17 -14.12
CA ASN A 73 -3.52 6.19 -14.89
C ASN A 73 -3.25 4.88 -15.65
N TYR A 74 -3.86 3.77 -15.24
CA TYR A 74 -3.51 2.42 -15.72
C TYR A 74 -4.72 1.54 -16.07
N SER A 75 -5.93 2.10 -16.19
CA SER A 75 -7.15 1.33 -16.49
C SER A 75 -7.12 0.63 -17.85
N THR A 76 -6.33 1.14 -18.81
CA THR A 76 -6.08 0.48 -20.10
C THR A 76 -5.16 -0.75 -19.96
N TYR A 77 -4.21 -0.72 -19.01
CA TYR A 77 -3.19 -1.76 -18.82
C TYR A 77 -3.57 -2.80 -17.76
N GLY A 78 -4.60 -2.55 -16.95
CA GLY A 78 -4.95 -3.42 -15.85
C GLY A 78 -6.33 -3.22 -15.26
N SER A 79 -6.59 -3.98 -14.21
CA SER A 79 -7.75 -3.80 -13.32
C SER A 79 -7.31 -3.92 -11.87
N VAL A 80 -8.13 -3.39 -10.97
CA VAL A 80 -7.93 -3.45 -9.53
C VAL A 80 -9.16 -4.05 -8.86
N THR A 81 -8.97 -4.81 -7.79
CA THR A 81 -10.05 -5.42 -7.01
C THR A 81 -9.68 -5.41 -5.54
N LYS A 82 -10.55 -4.85 -4.70
CA LYS A 82 -10.43 -4.86 -3.24
C LYS A 82 -11.14 -6.10 -2.71
N LEU A 83 -10.41 -7.00 -2.05
CA LEU A 83 -10.92 -8.34 -1.68
C LEU A 83 -11.29 -8.50 -0.22
N LEU A 84 -10.59 -7.84 0.70
CA LEU A 84 -10.76 -8.07 2.13
C LEU A 84 -10.53 -6.78 2.88
N GLU A 85 -11.40 -6.50 3.85
CA GLU A 85 -11.17 -5.57 4.94
C GLU A 85 -11.19 -6.40 6.23
N ASP A 86 -10.04 -6.59 6.88
CA ASP A 86 -9.96 -7.25 8.17
C ASP A 86 -9.74 -6.22 9.28
N GLU A 87 -10.53 -6.33 10.35
CA GLU A 87 -10.40 -5.48 11.52
C GLU A 87 -9.41 -6.12 12.49
N VAL A 88 -8.29 -5.45 12.75
CA VAL A 88 -7.23 -6.00 13.59
C VAL A 88 -7.71 -6.06 15.05
N PRO A 89 -7.86 -7.26 15.67
CA PRO A 89 -8.50 -7.38 16.99
C PRO A 89 -7.75 -6.69 18.13
N ASP A 90 -8.50 -6.09 19.05
CA ASP A 90 -7.98 -5.33 20.20
C ASP A 90 -7.03 -6.11 21.12
N ALA A 91 -7.17 -7.44 21.22
CA ALA A 91 -6.28 -8.29 22.01
C ALA A 91 -4.82 -8.27 21.49
N ARG A 92 -4.60 -8.10 20.17
CA ARG A 92 -3.26 -7.86 19.59
C ARG A 92 -2.77 -6.43 19.83
N ARG A 93 -3.64 -5.48 20.23
CA ARG A 93 -3.33 -4.05 20.42
C ARG A 93 -2.86 -3.70 21.84
N SER A 94 -3.08 -4.57 22.82
CA SER A 94 -2.66 -4.38 24.22
C SER A 94 -1.14 -4.19 24.39
N ARG A 95 -0.34 -4.79 23.51
CA ARG A 95 1.15 -4.73 23.57
C ARG A 95 1.76 -3.41 23.06
N ARG A 96 1.01 -2.53 22.38
CA ARG A 96 1.56 -1.31 21.72
C ARG A 96 0.81 0.02 22.00
N ARG A 97 -0.06 0.09 23.02
CA ARG A 97 -0.84 1.32 23.32
C ARG A 97 -1.56 1.92 22.09
N THR A 98 -2.27 1.06 21.36
CA THR A 98 -3.53 1.39 20.64
C THR A 98 -3.57 2.62 19.70
N ARG A 99 -2.46 3.03 19.05
CA ARG A 99 -2.46 4.24 18.19
C ARG A 99 -2.25 4.07 16.69
N THR A 100 -2.10 2.86 16.17
CA THR A 100 -1.79 2.68 14.74
C THR A 100 -2.44 1.44 14.14
N THR A 101 -3.11 1.67 13.02
CA THR A 101 -3.79 0.74 12.12
C THR A 101 -5.03 0.02 12.67
N LYS A 102 -6.18 0.26 12.01
CA LYS A 102 -7.48 -0.33 12.37
C LYS A 102 -7.98 -1.33 11.33
N LEU A 103 -7.60 -1.13 10.07
CA LEU A 103 -8.06 -1.93 8.95
C LEU A 103 -6.86 -2.39 8.13
N GLU A 104 -6.85 -3.68 7.79
CA GLU A 104 -5.97 -4.23 6.76
C GLU A 104 -6.81 -4.53 5.53
N THR A 105 -6.37 -4.00 4.39
CA THR A 105 -7.02 -4.22 3.10
C THR A 105 -6.12 -5.06 2.19
N ILE A 106 -6.71 -6.10 1.58
CA ILE A 106 -6.06 -6.82 0.47
C ILE A 106 -6.53 -6.22 -0.85
N LEU A 107 -5.59 -5.69 -1.62
CA LEU A 107 -5.82 -5.13 -2.95
C LEU A 107 -5.12 -6.00 -4.01
N LEU A 108 -5.86 -6.41 -5.02
CA LEU A 108 -5.35 -7.12 -6.19
C LEU A 108 -5.23 -6.17 -7.38
N ILE A 109 -4.06 -6.12 -8.00
CA ILE A 109 -3.86 -5.44 -9.29
C ILE A 109 -3.56 -6.52 -10.33
N ARG A 110 -4.41 -6.62 -11.37
CA ARG A 110 -4.22 -7.55 -12.49
C ARG A 110 -3.70 -6.78 -13.70
N LYS A 111 -2.65 -7.30 -14.34
CA LYS A 111 -2.21 -6.81 -15.66
C LYS A 111 -3.06 -7.46 -16.76
N LYS A 112 -3.60 -6.63 -17.67
CA LYS A 112 -4.29 -7.12 -18.87
C LYS A 112 -3.29 -7.72 -19.85
N ALA A 113 -3.79 -8.63 -20.71
CA ALA A 113 -3.01 -9.21 -21.78
C ALA A 113 -2.55 -8.16 -22.81
#